data_AF-A0AAV8TJL5-F1
#
_entry.id   AF-A0AAV8TJL5-F1
#
_cell.length_a   1.000
_cell.length_b   1.000
_cell.length_c   1.000
_cell.angle_alpha   90.00
_cell.angle_beta   90.00
_cell.angle_gamma   90.00
#
_symmetry.space_group_name_H-M   'P 1'
#
loop_
_entity.id
_entity.type
_entity.pdbx_description
1 polymer ?
#
loop_
_entity_poly.entity_id
_entity_poly.type
_entity_poly.pdbx_seq_one_letter_code
_entity_poly.pdbx_strand_id
1 'polypeptide(L)' 'MGLMLLRKMMILFLLVSASFLSTSAVRRSQLMKNLVEQLDEEHGTTTVHERFLRVSTKDYGEYDSAPTVVRPPFKLIPN' A
#
# COMPACT_ATOMS: atom_id res chain seq x y z
N MET A 1 -21.09 34.53 -39.11
CA MET A 1 -19.85 34.10 -38.40
C MET A 1 -20.05 33.81 -36.91
N GLY A 2 -21.03 34.40 -36.22
CA GLY A 2 -21.24 34.18 -34.77
C GLY A 2 -21.59 32.74 -34.35
N LEU A 3 -22.34 31.98 -35.17
CA LEU A 3 -22.73 30.60 -34.85
C LEU A 3 -21.52 29.65 -34.73
N MET A 4 -20.50 29.81 -35.59
CA MET A 4 -19.29 28.99 -35.54
C MET A 4 -18.44 29.28 -34.30
N LEU A 5 -18.49 30.53 -33.82
CA LEU A 5 -17.80 30.97 -32.63
C LEU A 5 -18.46 30.39 -31.37
N LEU A 6 -19.80 30.39 -31.32
CA LEU A 6 -20.57 29.78 -30.24
C LEU A 6 -20.32 28.27 -30.12
N ARG A 7 -20.28 27.54 -31.25
CA ARG A 7 -19.97 26.10 -31.26
C ARG A 7 -18.57 25.79 -30.73
N LYS A 8 -17.56 26.60 -31.08
CA LYS A 8 -16.19 26.44 -30.55
C LYS A 8 -16.13 26.65 -29.04
N MET A 9 -16.82 27.66 -28.52
CA MET A 9 -16.86 27.92 -27.07
C MET A 9 -17.60 26.81 -26.31
N MET A 10 -18.67 26.24 -26.88
CA MET A 10 -19.38 25.10 -26.30
C MET A 10 -18.49 23.85 -26.18
N ILE A 11 -17.72 23.55 -27.22
CA ILE A 11 -16.79 22.41 -27.23
C ILE A 11 -15.67 22.61 -26.20
N LEU A 12 -15.14 23.82 -26.09
CA LEU A 12 -14.11 24.16 -25.10
C LEU A 12 -14.63 24.00 -23.67
N PHE A 13 -15.85 24.48 -23.39
CA PHE A 13 -16.50 24.34 -22.09
C PHE A 13 -16.69 22.87 -21.71
N LEU A 14 -17.19 22.05 -22.66
CA LEU A 14 -17.37 20.62 -22.46
C LEU A 14 -16.06 19.90 -22.11
N LEU A 15 -14.96 20.25 -22.81
CA LEU A 15 -13.64 19.65 -22.58
C LEU A 15 -13.08 19.98 -21.20
N VAL A 16 -13.27 21.23 -20.75
CA VAL A 16 -12.87 21.68 -19.42
C VAL A 16 -13.67 20.93 -18.34
N SER A 17 -15.00 20.83 -18.47
CA SER A 17 -15.84 20.10 -17.52
C SER A 17 -15.50 18.61 -17.42
N ALA A 18 -15.20 17.96 -18.55
CA ALA A 18 -14.81 16.55 -18.58
C ALA A 18 -13.47 16.30 -17.85
N SER A 19 -12.54 17.27 -17.88
CA SER A 19 -11.24 17.15 -17.21
C SER A 19 -11.35 17.11 -15.67
N PHE A 20 -12.36 17.77 -15.10
CA PHE A 20 -12.61 17.77 -13.65
C PHE A 20 -13.21 16.46 -13.12
N LEU A 21 -13.71 15.57 -13.99
CA LEU A 21 -14.37 14.34 -13.56
C LEU A 21 -13.37 13.24 -13.12
N SER A 22 -12.07 13.40 -13.36
CA SER A 22 -11.07 12.33 -13.24
C SER A 22 -10.37 12.20 -11.87
N THR A 23 -10.74 13.00 -10.86
CA THR A 23 -10.09 12.94 -9.53
C THR A 23 -11.08 12.65 -8.40
N SER A 24 -11.82 11.54 -8.48
CA SER A 24 -12.66 11.06 -7.35
C SER A 24 -12.16 9.76 -6.71
N ALA A 25 -11.15 9.10 -7.27
CA ALA A 25 -10.66 7.81 -6.76
C ALA A 25 -9.83 7.91 -5.46
N VAL A 26 -9.23 9.07 -5.15
CA VAL A 26 -8.39 9.21 -3.93
C VAL A 26 -9.25 9.29 -2.65
N ARG A 27 -10.46 9.86 -2.73
CA ARG A 27 -11.38 10.00 -1.58
C ARG A 27 -12.25 8.76 -1.34
N ARG A 28 -12.32 7.84 -2.30
CA ARG A 28 -13.08 6.59 -2.17
C ARG A 28 -12.46 5.66 -1.11
N SER A 29 -11.15 5.74 -0.89
CA SER A 29 -10.45 4.93 0.12
C SER A 29 -10.88 5.22 1.55
N GLN A 30 -11.22 6.46 1.90
CA GLN A 30 -11.66 6.83 3.25
C GLN A 30 -13.13 6.46 3.51
N LEU A 31 -14.00 6.62 2.50
CA LEU A 31 -15.41 6.22 2.60
C LEU A 31 -15.55 4.71 2.65
N MET A 32 -14.76 3.98 1.84
CA MET A 32 -14.76 2.51 1.86
C MET A 32 -14.22 1.94 3.18
N LYS A 33 -13.25 2.59 3.84
CA LYS A 33 -12.79 2.16 5.18
C LYS A 33 -13.93 2.16 6.21
N ASN A 34 -14.69 3.24 6.27
CA ASN A 34 -15.80 3.36 7.22
C ASN A 34 -16.96 2.42 6.87
N LEU A 35 -17.19 2.14 5.58
CA LEU A 35 -18.24 1.22 5.13
C LEU A 35 -17.84 -0.26 5.35
N VAL A 36 -16.57 -0.60 5.16
CA VAL A 36 -16.02 -1.93 5.47
C VAL A 36 -16.06 -2.19 6.98
N GLU A 37 -15.71 -1.20 7.79
CA GLU A 37 -15.83 -1.26 9.26
C GLU A 37 -17.28 -1.48 9.73
N GLN A 38 -18.27 -0.91 9.03
CA GLN A 38 -19.69 -1.14 9.33
C GLN A 38 -20.24 -2.48 8.82
N LEU A 39 -19.66 -3.05 7.76
CA LEU A 39 -20.09 -4.32 7.17
C LEU A 39 -19.47 -5.55 7.87
N ASP A 40 -18.28 -5.40 8.45
CA ASP A 40 -17.61 -6.47 9.20
C ASP A 40 -18.36 -6.87 10.49
N GLU A 41 -19.20 -5.99 11.04
CA GLU A 41 -20.00 -6.30 12.24
C GLU A 41 -21.24 -7.17 11.94
N GLU A 42 -21.73 -7.25 10.70
CA GLU A 42 -23.05 -7.84 10.42
C GLU A 42 -23.01 -9.22 9.72
N HIS A 43 -21.99 -9.54 8.92
CA HIS A 43 -22.06 -10.72 8.04
C HIS A 43 -20.87 -11.67 8.15
N GLY A 44 -21.05 -12.72 8.95
CA GLY A 44 -20.14 -13.86 9.09
C GLY A 44 -20.06 -14.79 7.88
N THR A 45 -19.76 -14.30 6.67
CA THR A 45 -19.57 -15.16 5.49
C THR A 45 -18.42 -14.70 4.60
N THR A 46 -17.37 -15.53 4.54
CA THR A 46 -16.26 -15.53 3.58
C THR A 46 -15.47 -14.24 3.49
N THR A 47 -14.71 -14.00 4.55
CA THR A 47 -13.66 -12.99 4.65
C THR A 47 -12.55 -13.29 3.63
N VAL A 48 -12.64 -12.72 2.43
CA VAL A 48 -11.47 -12.57 1.56
C VAL A 48 -10.55 -11.57 2.27
N HIS A 49 -9.69 -12.07 3.16
CA HIS A 49 -8.65 -11.27 3.77
C HIS A 49 -7.67 -10.85 2.69
N GLU A 50 -7.65 -9.55 2.41
CA GLU A 50 -6.69 -8.92 1.52
C GLU A 50 -5.28 -9.17 2.09
N ARG A 51 -4.52 -10.09 1.48
CA ARG A 51 -3.16 -10.44 1.91
C ARG A 51 -2.19 -9.39 1.40
N PHE A 52 -2.01 -8.33 2.17
CA PHE A 52 -0.95 -7.36 1.94
C PHE A 52 0.40 -7.91 2.42
N LEU A 53 1.42 -7.86 1.56
CA LEU A 53 2.80 -8.12 1.97
C LEU A 53 3.28 -6.97 2.86
N ARG A 54 3.13 -7.13 4.17
CA ARG A 54 3.66 -6.20 5.15
C ARG A 54 5.14 -6.47 5.33
N VAL A 55 5.99 -5.56 4.84
CA VAL A 55 7.44 -5.65 5.05
C VAL A 55 7.71 -5.38 6.53
N SER A 56 7.97 -6.45 7.30
CA SER A 56 8.42 -6.38 8.68
C SER A 56 9.94 -6.28 8.70
N THR A 57 10.47 -5.15 9.17
CA THR A 57 11.92 -4.97 9.36
C THR A 57 12.40 -5.52 10.71
N LYS A 58 11.48 -6.06 11.52
CA LYS A 58 11.75 -6.58 12.86
C LYS A 58 12.10 -8.07 12.88
N ASP A 59 12.13 -8.72 11.72
CA ASP A 59 12.29 -10.17 11.60
C ASP A 59 13.74 -10.62 11.81
N TYR A 60 14.69 -9.69 11.80
CA TYR A 60 16.12 -9.98 11.93
C TYR A 60 16.58 -10.20 13.38
N GLY A 61 15.68 -10.03 14.36
CA GLY A 61 16.03 -10.14 15.78
C GLY A 61 17.11 -9.14 16.21
N GLU A 62 17.49 -9.18 17.49
CA GLU A 62 18.68 -8.50 17.96
C GLU A 62 19.90 -9.36 17.60
N TYR A 63 20.98 -8.72 17.16
CA TYR A 63 22.22 -9.43 16.84
C TYR A 63 22.83 -10.02 18.12
N ASP A 64 22.68 -11.33 18.31
CA ASP A 64 23.43 -12.05 19.33
C ASP A 64 24.89 -12.16 18.85
N SER A 65 25.79 -11.56 19.63
CA SER A 65 27.21 -11.50 19.28
C SER A 65 27.75 -12.90 19.03
N ALA A 66 28.53 -13.05 17.95
CA ALA A 66 29.14 -14.32 17.60
C ALA A 66 29.87 -14.93 18.81
N PRO A 67 29.68 -16.24 19.09
CA PRO A 67 30.28 -16.88 20.25
C PRO A 67 31.79 -16.68 20.22
N THR A 68 32.37 -16.33 21.36
CA THR A 68 33.82 -16.17 21.50
C THR A 68 34.50 -17.44 20.99
N VAL A 69 35.26 -17.31 19.90
CA VAL A 69 36.07 -18.40 19.35
C VAL A 69 37.24 -18.60 20.29
N VAL A 70 37.02 -19.39 21.36
CA VAL A 70 38.08 -19.78 22.28
C VAL A 70 38.94 -20.80 21.55
N ARG A 71 40.23 -20.49 21.39
CA ARG A 71 41.21 -21.43 20.85
C ARG A 71 41.14 -22.70 21.71
N PRO A 72 40.88 -23.89 21.14
CA PRO A 72 40.89 -25.11 21.91
C PRO A 72 42.28 -25.29 22.54
N PRO A 73 42.35 -25.80 23.79
CA PRO A 73 43.63 -26.00 24.45
C PRO A 73 44.54 -26.83 23.54
N PHE A 74 45.76 -26.34 23.32
CA PHE A 74 46.73 -27.09 22.54
C PHE A 74 47.07 -28.36 23.31
N LYS A 75 46.91 -29.52 22.66
CA LYS A 75 47.50 -30.74 23.17
C LYS A 75 48.99 -30.67 22.86
N LEU A 76 49.84 -30.87 23.86
CA LEU A 76 51.25 -31.16 23.64
C LEU A 76 51.31 -32.51 22.91
N ILE A 77 51.63 -32.50 21.62
CA ILE A 77 51.90 -33.72 20.86
C ILE A 77 53.37 -34.05 21.14
N PRO A 78 53.67 -35.18 21.81
CA PRO A 78 55.05 -35.59 22.01
C PRO A 78 55.69 -35.98 20.67
N ASN A 79 56.95 -35.56 20.49
CA ASN A 79 57.83 -36.01 19.40
C ASN A 79 58.32 -37.43 19.63
#